data_AF-A0A962CMZ5-F1
#
_entry.id   AF-A0A962CMZ5-F1
#
_cell.length_a   1.000
_cell.length_b   1.000
_cell.length_c   1.000
_cell.angle_alpha   90.00
_cell.angle_beta   90.00
_cell.angle_gamma   90.00
#
_symmetry.space_group_name_H-M   'P 1'
#
loop_
_entity.id
_entity.type
_entity.pdbx_description
1 polymer ?
#
loop_
_entity_poly.entity_id
_entity_poly.type
_entity_poly.pdbx_seq_one_letter_code
_entity_poly.pdbx_strand_id
1 'polypeptide(L)'
;AGFVDFQGALIIGTAAGVICYLAVTYLKVLLKYDDALDVFGLHGVGGIVGAILVGVFANPEIGGAAGALYGNDKQLIAQILSV
;
A
#
# COMPACT_ATOMS: atom_id res chain seq x y z
N ALA A 1 6.62 3.97 6.25
CA ALA A 1 6.66 4.81 7.48
C ALA A 1 7.58 6.01 7.22
N GLY A 2 7.41 7.13 7.93
CA GLY A 2 8.29 8.31 7.80
C GLY A 2 7.83 9.41 6.83
N PHE A 3 6.74 9.19 6.07
CA PHE A 3 6.23 10.18 5.11
C PHE A 3 4.76 10.53 5.31
N VAL A 4 4.02 9.79 6.14
CA VAL A 4 2.57 9.98 6.31
C VAL A 4 2.26 10.38 7.75
N ASP A 5 1.22 11.20 7.92
CA ASP A 5 0.69 11.55 9.24
C ASP A 5 -0.16 10.41 9.84
N PHE A 6 -0.71 10.66 11.02
CA PHE A 6 -1.54 9.69 11.74
C PHE A 6 -2.78 9.26 10.95
N GLN A 7 -3.46 10.20 10.28
CA GLN A 7 -4.68 9.90 9.52
C GLN A 7 -4.36 9.05 8.29
N GLY A 8 -3.32 9.41 7.55
CA GLY A 8 -2.80 8.61 6.43
C GLY A 8 -2.40 7.20 6.87
N ALA A 9 -1.70 7.07 8.00
CA ALA A 9 -1.31 5.77 8.54
C ALA A 9 -2.52 4.88 8.89
N LEU A 10 -3.57 5.46 9.48
CA LEU A 10 -4.79 4.73 9.82
C LEU A 10 -5.53 4.22 8.58
N ILE A 11 -5.60 5.04 7.53
CA ILE A 11 -6.21 4.67 6.24
C ILE A 11 -5.38 3.56 5.58
N ILE A 12 -4.06 3.71 5.51
CA ILE A 12 -3.16 2.70 4.92
C ILE A 12 -3.28 1.36 5.67
N GLY A 13 -3.26 1.37 6.99
CA GLY A 13 -3.39 0.15 7.80
C GLY A 13 -4.72 -0.55 7.58
N THR A 14 -5.82 0.21 7.53
CA THR A 14 -7.16 -0.34 7.29
C THR A 14 -7.27 -0.94 5.88
N ALA A 15 -6.82 -0.19 4.86
CA ALA A 15 -6.86 -0.65 3.47
C ALA A 15 -5.97 -1.88 3.25
N ALA A 16 -4.74 -1.88 3.78
CA ALA A 16 -3.85 -3.03 3.71
C ALA A 16 -4.45 -4.25 4.42
N GLY A 17 -5.04 -4.09 5.61
CA GLY A 17 -5.69 -5.18 6.33
C GLY A 17 -6.82 -5.84 5.53
N VAL A 18 -7.72 -5.02 4.95
CA VAL A 18 -8.82 -5.51 4.11
C VAL A 18 -8.30 -6.20 2.85
N ILE A 19 -7.37 -5.58 2.13
CA ILE A 19 -6.88 -6.11 0.84
C ILE A 19 -6.04 -7.38 1.05
N CYS A 20 -5.17 -7.43 2.07
CA CYS A 20 -4.41 -8.63 2.39
C CYS A 20 -5.33 -9.79 2.79
N TYR A 21 -6.39 -9.52 3.57
CA TYR A 21 -7.39 -10.55 3.89
C TYR A 21 -8.03 -11.10 2.62
N LEU A 22 -8.42 -10.24 1.68
CA LEU A 22 -9.01 -10.66 0.41
C LEU A 22 -8.02 -11.46 -0.46
N ALA A 23 -6.74 -11.08 -0.46
CA ALA A 23 -5.70 -11.80 -1.18
C ALA A 23 -5.51 -13.23 -0.64
N VAL A 24 -5.44 -13.38 0.68
CA VAL A 24 -5.26 -14.67 1.33
C VAL A 24 -6.50 -15.55 1.22
N THR A 25 -7.70 -14.99 1.32
CA THR A 25 -8.93 -15.79 1.39
C THR A 25 -9.54 -16.08 0.01
N TYR A 26 -9.47 -15.14 -0.91
CA TYR A 26 -10.11 -15.26 -2.23
C TYR A 26 -9.11 -15.41 -3.37
N LEU A 27 -8.05 -14.59 -3.41
CA LEU A 27 -7.15 -14.55 -4.58
C LEU A 27 -6.39 -15.87 -4.77
N LYS A 28 -5.87 -16.47 -3.69
CA LYS A 28 -5.15 -17.76 -3.78
C LYS A 28 -6.04 -18.91 -4.25
N VAL A 29 -7.29 -18.94 -3.80
CA VAL A 29 -8.28 -19.94 -4.21
C VAL A 29 -8.67 -19.73 -5.67
N LEU A 30 -8.90 -18.47 -6.08
CA LEU A 30 -9.25 -18.11 -7.45
C LEU A 30 -8.16 -18.50 -8.45
N LEU A 31 -6.90 -18.21 -8.10
CA LEU A 31 -5.75 -18.47 -8.95
C LEU A 31 -5.16 -19.89 -8.77
N LYS A 32 -5.69 -20.67 -7.82
CA LYS A 32 -5.27 -22.05 -7.52
C LYS A 32 -3.77 -22.19 -7.27
N TYR A 33 -3.14 -21.19 -6.65
CA TYR A 33 -1.76 -21.31 -6.18
C TYR A 33 -1.74 -21.70 -4.70
N ASP A 34 -0.72 -22.45 -4.31
CA ASP A 34 -0.44 -22.79 -2.92
C ASP A 34 0.64 -21.85 -2.37
N ASP A 35 0.19 -20.84 -1.63
CA ASP A 35 1.05 -20.00 -0.80
C ASP A 35 0.92 -20.48 0.64
N ALA A 36 1.71 -21.51 0.95
CA ALA A 36 1.59 -22.29 2.18
C ALA A 36 1.63 -21.46 3.47
N LEU A 37 2.27 -20.29 3.42
CA LEU A 37 2.43 -19.37 4.55
C LEU A 37 1.79 -18.00 4.30
N ASP A 38 0.99 -17.85 3.24
CA ASP A 38 0.32 -16.61 2.87
C ASP A 38 1.29 -15.40 2.69
N VAL A 39 2.55 -15.67 2.34
CA VAL A 39 3.61 -14.66 2.26
C VAL A 39 3.33 -13.67 1.12
N PHE A 40 2.87 -14.17 -0.03
CA PHE A 40 2.51 -13.30 -1.14
C PHE A 40 1.30 -12.44 -0.79
N GLY A 41 0.27 -13.02 -0.16
CA GLY A 41 -0.94 -12.30 0.23
C GLY A 41 -0.71 -11.22 1.30
N LEU A 42 0.13 -11.49 2.31
CA LEU A 42 0.43 -10.52 3.37
C LEU A 42 1.52 -9.53 2.98
N HIS A 43 2.67 -10.01 2.51
CA HIS A 43 3.84 -9.17 2.29
C HIS A 43 3.89 -8.61 0.87
N GLY A 44 3.61 -9.43 -0.14
CA GLY A 44 3.60 -9.00 -1.55
C GLY A 44 2.49 -7.98 -1.79
N VAL A 45 1.24 -8.41 -1.64
CA VAL A 45 0.08 -7.54 -1.86
C VAL A 45 0.04 -6.38 -0.85
N GLY A 46 0.32 -6.64 0.44
CA GLY A 46 0.37 -5.58 1.44
C GLY A 46 1.45 -4.54 1.17
N GLY A 47 2.62 -4.97 0.69
CA GLY A 47 3.70 -4.08 0.27
C GLY A 47 3.32 -3.20 -0.91
N ILE A 48 2.71 -3.80 -1.95
CA ILE A 48 2.20 -3.10 -3.14
C ILE A 48 1.19 -2.01 -2.73
N VAL A 49 0.19 -2.38 -1.93
CA VAL A 49 -0.85 -1.45 -1.44
C VAL A 49 -0.22 -0.31 -0.63
N GLY A 50 0.67 -0.65 0.32
CA GLY A 50 1.34 0.34 1.14
C GLY A 50 2.18 1.31 0.32
N ALA A 51 2.94 0.81 -0.66
CA ALA A 51 3.78 1.64 -1.52
C ALA A 51 2.96 2.60 -2.38
N ILE A 52 1.86 2.15 -2.99
CA ILE A 52 0.98 3.01 -3.79
C ILE A 52 0.32 4.07 -2.90
N LEU A 53 -0.17 3.70 -1.72
CA LEU A 53 -0.85 4.64 -0.82
C LEU A 53 0.12 5.66 -0.19
N VAL A 54 1.40 5.34 -0.01
CA VAL A 54 2.42 6.37 0.31
C VAL A 54 2.49 7.41 -0.81
N GLY A 55 2.36 7.00 -2.07
CA GLY A 55 2.30 7.91 -3.21
C GLY A 55 1.11 8.89 -3.17
N VAL A 56 0.04 8.51 -2.48
CA VAL A 56 -1.17 9.33 -2.29
C VAL A 56 -1.05 10.23 -1.06
N PHE A 57 -0.67 9.65 0.08
CA PHE A 57 -0.77 10.27 1.41
C PHE A 57 0.52 10.88 1.94
N ALA A 58 1.64 10.85 1.19
CA ALA A 58 2.88 11.46 1.64
C ALA A 58 2.70 12.96 1.97
N ASN A 59 2.87 13.30 3.24
CA ASN A 59 2.71 14.63 3.79
C ASN A 59 4.09 15.33 3.82
N PRO A 60 4.27 16.45 3.12
CA PRO A 60 5.55 17.16 3.05
C PRO A 60 6.00 17.70 4.42
N GLU A 61 5.10 17.93 5.37
CA GLU A 61 5.44 18.39 6.72
C GLU A 61 6.06 17.29 7.60
N ILE A 62 5.88 16.01 7.22
CA ILE A 62 6.40 14.86 7.99
C ILE A 62 7.75 14.41 7.44
N GLY A 63 7.83 14.16 6.14
CA GLY A 63 9.00 13.53 5.52
C GLY A 63 9.60 14.30 4.34
N GLY A 64 9.14 15.54 4.09
CA GLY A 64 9.64 16.38 3.00
C GLY A 64 9.15 16.00 1.60
N ALA A 65 8.51 14.84 1.42
CA ALA A 65 7.91 14.39 0.18
C ALA A 65 6.40 14.67 0.16
N ALA A 66 5.90 15.22 -0.95
CA ALA A 66 4.48 15.41 -1.19
C ALA A 66 3.92 14.27 -2.04
N GLY A 67 2.77 13.73 -1.65
CA GLY A 67 1.96 12.78 -2.41
C GLY A 67 0.90 13.48 -3.26
N ALA A 68 0.06 12.69 -3.94
CA ALA A 68 -1.01 13.20 -4.81
C ALA A 68 -1.99 14.13 -4.08
N LEU A 69 -2.38 13.81 -2.84
CA LEU A 69 -3.30 14.68 -2.06
C LEU A 69 -2.69 16.02 -1.66
N TYR A 70 -1.36 16.13 -1.70
CA TYR A 70 -0.60 17.34 -1.43
C TYR A 70 -0.12 18.02 -2.72
N GLY A 71 -0.71 17.66 -3.87
CA GLY A 71 -0.48 18.32 -5.17
C GLY A 71 0.69 17.77 -6.00
N ASN A 72 1.25 16.61 -5.63
CA ASN A 72 2.36 15.98 -6.37
C ASN A 72 1.99 14.60 -6.92
N ASP A 73 1.33 14.58 -8.08
CA ASP A 73 0.94 13.35 -8.77
C ASP A 73 2.14 12.54 -9.27
N LYS A 74 3.31 13.17 -9.44
CA LYS A 74 4.53 12.47 -9.85
C LYS A 74 4.97 11.45 -8.82
N GLN A 75 4.70 11.71 -7.53
CA GLN A 75 5.02 10.75 -6.47
C GLN A 75 4.15 9.50 -6.60
N LEU A 76 2.85 9.65 -6.87
CA LEU A 76 1.97 8.51 -7.11
C LEU A 76 2.41 7.70 -8.34
N ILE A 77 2.73 8.37 -9.43
CA ILE A 77 3.23 7.71 -10.65
C ILE A 77 4.54 6.98 -10.37
N ALA A 78 5.48 7.61 -9.66
CA ALA A 78 6.75 6.98 -9.29
C ALA A 78 6.53 5.71 -8.46
N GLN A 79 5.62 5.75 -7.48
CA GLN A 79 5.28 4.57 -6.69
C GLN A 79 4.65 3.46 -7.53
N ILE A 80 3.75 3.78 -8.46
CA ILE A 80 3.14 2.80 -9.37
C ILE A 80 4.20 2.15 -10.28
N LEU A 81 5.16 2.92 -10.79
CA LEU A 81 6.21 2.39 -11.66
C LEU A 81 7.28 1.59 -10.90
N SER A 82 7.45 1.85 -9.60
CA SER A 82 8.48 1.19 -8.78
C SER A 82 8.06 -0.18 -8.26
N VAL A 83 6.76 -0.45 -8.25
CA VAL A 83 6.13 -1.65 -7.70
C VAL A 83 5.90 -2.67 -8.81
#